data_AF-A0AAV7AWC1-F1
#
_entry.id   AF-A0AAV7AWC1-F1
#
_cell.length_a   1.000
_cell.length_b   1.000
_cell.length_c   1.000
_cell.angle_alpha   90.00
_cell.angle_beta   90.00
_cell.angle_gamma   90.00
#
_symmetry.space_group_name_H-M   'P 1'
#
loop_
_entity.id
_entity.type
_entity.pdbx_description
1 polymer ?
#
loop_
_entity_poly.entity_id
_entity_poly.type
_entity_poly.pdbx_seq_one_letter_code
_entity_poly.pdbx_strand_id
1 'polypeptide(L)'
;MNARKRHGSRNTENGVYVGPPQTQVLPSQASSEALSPPTLVPPADNMSCRDRTAEFMSACKSLRGRQNGVPPSNPTLSAVKQRSDFTLMAKRIGKDLSNTFTKLEKLTILAKRKSLFDDKAVEIEELTYIIKQDINSLNQQIAQLQSFVKARGSQSGRHLQTHSNTVVVSLQSKLASMSNDFKSVLEVRTENLKQQRSRREHFSQGQVSSLPLHHNSMGNYVHIFYTPS
;
A
#
# COMPACT_ATOMS: atom_id res chain seq x y z
N MET A 1 48.83 41.19 27.30
CA MET A 1 49.11 39.80 27.75
C MET A 1 48.59 38.82 26.70
N ASN A 2 49.32 37.71 26.53
CA ASN A 2 49.48 36.92 25.30
C ASN A 2 48.29 36.04 24.85
N ALA A 3 48.41 35.62 23.58
CA ALA A 3 47.47 34.97 22.66
C ALA A 3 47.20 33.45 22.86
N ARG A 4 46.12 32.92 22.24
CA ARG A 4 46.14 31.92 21.12
C ARG A 4 44.75 31.31 20.80
N LYS A 5 44.40 31.32 19.50
CA LYS A 5 43.48 30.36 18.81
C LYS A 5 44.02 28.92 18.93
N ARG A 6 43.17 27.88 18.89
CA ARG A 6 43.31 26.65 18.04
C ARG A 6 42.07 25.74 18.05
N HIS A 7 41.85 25.12 16.88
CA HIS A 7 40.81 24.15 16.46
C HIS A 7 40.90 22.75 17.12
N GLY A 8 39.77 22.01 17.12
CA GLY A 8 39.67 20.73 16.38
C GLY A 8 39.51 19.38 17.13
N SER A 9 38.28 18.82 17.03
CA SER A 9 37.87 17.45 16.66
C SER A 9 38.10 16.19 17.53
N ARG A 10 37.13 15.24 17.34
CA ARG A 10 37.11 13.76 17.58
C ARG A 10 36.66 13.29 18.98
N ASN A 11 35.89 12.22 19.20
CA ASN A 11 35.52 11.03 18.42
C ASN A 11 34.35 10.27 19.12
N THR A 12 33.57 9.46 18.38
CA THR A 12 32.97 8.12 18.68
C THR A 12 32.49 7.78 20.12
N GLU A 13 31.40 7.08 20.42
CA GLU A 13 30.61 6.03 19.77
C GLU A 13 29.42 5.69 20.71
N ASN A 14 28.30 5.20 20.16
CA ASN A 14 27.39 4.18 20.71
C ASN A 14 27.08 4.16 22.23
N GLY A 15 25.99 4.83 22.62
CA GLY A 15 25.34 4.62 23.92
C GLY A 15 24.33 3.48 23.87
N VAL A 16 24.76 2.25 24.21
CA VAL A 16 23.89 1.10 24.50
C VAL A 16 23.46 1.18 25.96
N TYR A 17 22.16 1.23 26.22
CA TYR A 17 21.58 1.17 27.56
C TYR A 17 21.57 -0.29 28.04
N VAL A 18 22.39 -0.60 29.05
CA VAL A 18 22.45 -1.92 29.70
C VAL A 18 21.74 -1.81 31.05
N GLY A 19 20.71 -2.66 31.26
CA GLY A 19 19.95 -2.75 32.49
C GLY A 19 20.77 -3.26 33.69
N PRO A 20 20.25 -3.18 34.93
CA PRO A 20 20.97 -3.59 36.12
C PRO A 20 21.07 -5.13 36.27
N PRO A 21 22.09 -5.64 36.99
CA PRO A 21 22.56 -7.02 36.90
C PRO A 21 21.79 -7.98 37.81
N GLN A 22 21.66 -9.23 37.36
CA GLN A 22 21.03 -10.33 38.07
C GLN A 22 22.11 -11.37 38.43
N THR A 23 22.55 -11.40 39.70
CA THR A 23 23.18 -12.61 40.28
C THR A 23 23.02 -12.64 41.81
N GLN A 24 22.10 -13.46 42.31
CA GLN A 24 22.23 -14.10 43.63
C GLN A 24 22.10 -15.61 43.42
N VAL A 25 23.14 -16.33 43.84
CA VAL A 25 23.21 -17.79 43.91
C VAL A 25 22.79 -18.22 45.32
N LEU A 26 21.91 -19.22 45.41
CA LEU A 26 21.59 -19.94 46.65
C LEU A 26 21.76 -21.46 46.40
N PRO A 27 22.25 -22.26 47.36
CA PRO A 27 22.64 -23.64 47.10
C PRO A 27 21.50 -24.65 47.28
N SER A 28 21.62 -25.75 46.54
CA SER A 28 20.70 -26.89 46.53
C SER A 28 20.90 -27.82 47.74
N GLN A 29 19.79 -28.24 48.37
CA GLN A 29 19.68 -29.53 49.04
C GLN A 29 18.30 -30.14 48.75
N ALA A 30 18.30 -31.43 48.43
CA ALA A 30 17.14 -32.23 48.06
C ALA A 30 16.59 -33.02 49.25
N SER A 31 15.26 -33.14 49.38
CA SER A 31 14.58 -34.34 49.87
C SER A 31 13.07 -34.29 49.54
N SER A 32 12.54 -35.45 49.18
CA SER A 32 11.20 -35.73 48.68
C SER A 32 10.12 -35.73 49.77
N GLU A 33 8.90 -35.28 49.46
CA GLU A 33 7.64 -35.97 49.81
C GLU A 33 6.42 -35.35 49.10
N ALA A 34 5.53 -36.21 48.63
CA ALA A 34 4.35 -35.88 47.84
C ALA A 34 3.16 -35.48 48.72
N LEU A 35 2.34 -34.50 48.29
CA LEU A 35 0.89 -34.42 48.59
C LEU A 35 0.18 -33.33 47.71
N SER A 36 -0.91 -33.74 47.07
CA SER A 36 -2.07 -33.09 46.38
C SER A 36 -2.10 -31.57 46.03
N PRO A 37 -2.67 -31.19 44.86
CA PRO A 37 -2.72 -29.78 44.41
C PRO A 37 -3.92 -29.00 44.98
N PRO A 38 -3.75 -27.79 45.54
CA PRO A 38 -4.84 -26.83 45.66
C PRO A 38 -4.96 -26.03 44.36
N THR A 39 -6.13 -26.10 43.73
CA THR A 39 -6.50 -25.28 42.57
C THR A 39 -6.51 -23.80 42.98
N LEU A 40 -5.48 -23.04 42.62
CA LEU A 40 -5.50 -21.59 42.70
C LEU A 40 -6.37 -21.06 41.56
N VAL A 41 -7.60 -20.66 41.90
CA VAL A 41 -8.44 -19.84 41.02
C VAL A 41 -7.67 -18.54 40.75
N PRO A 42 -7.36 -18.18 39.48
CA PRO A 42 -6.76 -16.88 39.21
C PRO A 42 -7.76 -15.80 39.63
N PRO A 43 -7.35 -14.77 40.38
CA PRO A 43 -8.22 -13.64 40.65
C PRO A 43 -8.65 -13.07 39.31
N ALA A 44 -9.97 -12.93 39.14
CA ALA A 44 -10.51 -12.20 38.02
C ALA A 44 -9.94 -10.77 38.08
N ASP A 45 -8.93 -10.50 37.24
CA ASP A 45 -8.59 -9.15 36.83
C ASP A 45 -9.85 -8.59 36.20
N ASN A 46 -10.64 -7.95 37.05
CA ASN A 46 -11.91 -7.34 36.76
C ASN A 46 -11.60 -6.25 35.74
N MET A 47 -11.84 -6.63 34.49
CA MET A 47 -11.37 -5.97 33.30
C MET A 47 -11.57 -4.46 33.43
N SER A 48 -10.49 -3.71 33.23
CA SER A 48 -10.53 -2.27 32.99
C SER A 48 -11.13 -1.97 31.61
N CYS A 49 -12.32 -2.52 31.36
CA CYS A 49 -13.20 -2.20 30.26
C CYS A 49 -14.50 -1.57 30.80
N ARG A 50 -14.42 -0.93 31.98
CA ARG A 50 -15.52 -0.09 32.49
C ARG A 50 -15.67 1.11 31.55
N ASP A 51 -16.85 1.26 30.96
CA ASP A 51 -17.22 2.44 30.18
C ASP A 51 -17.43 3.64 31.12
N ARG A 52 -16.39 4.45 31.25
CA ARG A 52 -16.39 5.66 32.09
C ARG A 52 -16.84 6.91 31.34
N THR A 53 -17.41 6.76 30.13
CA THR A 53 -17.84 7.89 29.29
C THR A 53 -18.86 8.77 30.02
N ALA A 54 -19.74 8.18 30.83
CA ALA A 54 -20.75 8.92 31.59
C ALA A 54 -20.13 9.88 32.64
N GLU A 55 -19.13 9.40 33.37
CA GLU A 55 -18.41 10.18 34.39
C GLU A 55 -17.64 11.34 33.75
N PHE A 56 -16.98 11.06 32.62
CA PHE A 56 -16.29 12.08 31.83
C PHE A 56 -17.24 13.16 31.30
N MET A 57 -18.39 12.75 30.75
CA MET A 57 -19.42 13.70 30.28
C MET A 57 -19.96 14.57 31.41
N SER A 58 -20.20 13.98 32.59
CA SER A 58 -20.65 14.71 33.78
C SER A 58 -19.62 15.74 34.23
N ALA A 59 -18.34 15.36 34.29
CA ALA A 59 -17.25 16.28 34.63
C ALA A 59 -17.13 17.44 33.62
N CYS A 60 -17.27 17.14 32.32
CA CYS A 60 -17.25 18.14 31.25
C CYS A 60 -18.41 19.15 31.35
N LYS A 61 -19.63 18.70 31.67
CA LYS A 61 -20.78 19.58 31.89
C LYS A 61 -20.58 20.49 33.11
N SER A 62 -20.08 19.92 34.21
CA SER A 62 -19.78 20.66 35.45
C SER A 62 -18.74 21.76 35.23
N LEU A 63 -17.68 21.48 34.45
CA LEU A 63 -16.63 22.46 34.15
C LEU A 63 -17.14 23.64 33.32
N ARG A 64 -18.05 23.39 32.36
CA ARG A 64 -18.66 24.46 31.54
C ARG A 64 -19.55 25.38 32.37
N GLY A 65 -20.28 24.84 33.35
CA GLY A 65 -21.10 25.65 34.26
C GLY A 65 -20.31 26.61 35.15
N ARG A 66 -19.00 26.39 35.32
CA ARG A 66 -18.10 27.27 36.09
C ARG A 66 -17.48 28.41 35.27
N GLN A 67 -17.48 28.32 33.93
CA GLN A 67 -16.97 29.37 33.04
C GLN A 67 -18.11 30.30 32.58
N ASN A 68 -18.82 30.92 33.52
CA ASN A 68 -19.73 32.03 33.19
C ASN A 68 -18.92 33.33 33.07
N GLY A 69 -18.66 33.79 31.84
CA GLY A 69 -18.36 35.21 31.59
C GLY A 69 -17.09 35.57 30.82
N VAL A 70 -16.25 34.61 30.41
CA VAL A 70 -15.13 34.94 29.50
C VAL A 70 -15.54 34.58 28.06
N PRO A 71 -15.72 35.55 27.15
CA PRO A 71 -15.93 35.22 25.75
C PRO A 71 -14.69 34.47 25.26
N PRO A 72 -14.81 33.29 24.64
CA PRO A 72 -13.66 32.60 24.10
C PRO A 72 -13.10 33.48 22.99
N SER A 73 -11.92 34.05 23.22
CA SER A 73 -11.11 34.59 22.14
C SER A 73 -11.04 33.52 21.04
N ASN A 74 -11.25 33.93 19.79
CA ASN A 74 -11.44 33.06 18.62
C ASN A 74 -10.20 32.34 18.01
N PRO A 75 -9.00 32.20 18.63
CA PRO A 75 -7.95 31.35 18.08
C PRO A 75 -8.29 29.85 18.04
N THR A 76 -9.23 29.40 18.87
CA THR A 76 -9.61 27.98 18.93
C THR A 76 -10.39 27.54 17.70
N LEU A 77 -11.26 28.40 17.15
CA LEU A 77 -12.04 28.10 15.95
C LEU A 77 -11.18 28.03 14.69
N SER A 78 -10.15 28.87 14.56
CA SER A 78 -9.23 28.83 13.43
C SER A 78 -8.36 27.57 13.46
N ALA A 79 -7.84 27.17 14.62
CA ALA A 79 -7.11 25.92 14.79
C ALA A 79 -7.97 24.68 14.49
N VAL A 80 -9.25 24.69 14.90
CA VAL A 80 -10.20 23.61 14.59
C VAL A 80 -10.54 23.55 13.10
N LYS A 81 -10.79 24.70 12.46
CA LYS A 81 -11.03 24.77 11.01
C LYS A 81 -9.83 24.24 10.21
N GLN A 82 -8.61 24.69 10.54
CA GLN A 82 -7.44 24.22 9.83
C GLN A 82 -7.08 22.75 10.13
N ARG A 83 -7.52 22.19 11.27
CA ARG A 83 -7.45 20.74 11.51
C ARG A 83 -8.41 20.00 10.56
N SER A 84 -9.62 20.54 10.37
CA SER A 84 -10.60 20.02 9.42
C SER A 84 -10.06 20.00 7.99
N ASP A 85 -9.36 21.06 7.56
CA ASP A 85 -8.85 21.16 6.19
C ASP A 85 -7.76 20.13 5.88
N PHE A 86 -6.78 19.95 6.77
CA PHE A 86 -5.77 18.88 6.63
C PHE A 86 -6.42 17.51 6.54
N THR A 87 -7.34 17.22 7.45
CA THR A 87 -8.04 15.93 7.50
C THR A 87 -8.88 15.71 6.24
N LEU A 88 -9.52 16.75 5.71
CA LEU A 88 -10.31 16.68 4.49
C LEU A 88 -9.43 16.38 3.27
N MET A 89 -8.30 17.08 3.12
CA MET A 89 -7.32 16.82 2.06
C MET A 89 -6.77 15.41 2.15
N ALA A 90 -6.33 14.98 3.34
CA ALA A 90 -5.81 13.63 3.57
C ALA A 90 -6.86 12.55 3.27
N LYS A 91 -8.13 12.77 3.65
CA LYS A 91 -9.23 11.86 3.36
C LYS A 91 -9.50 11.75 1.86
N ARG A 92 -9.46 12.86 1.13
CA ARG A 92 -9.62 12.87 -0.33
C ARG A 92 -8.50 12.07 -1.01
N ILE A 93 -7.25 12.35 -0.66
CA ILE A 93 -6.09 11.61 -1.18
C ILE A 93 -6.22 10.11 -0.87
N GLY A 94 -6.64 9.76 0.35
CA GLY A 94 -6.87 8.36 0.73
C GLY A 94 -7.93 7.68 -0.14
N LYS A 95 -9.02 8.37 -0.46
CA LYS A 95 -10.08 7.86 -1.36
C LYS A 95 -9.56 7.67 -2.79
N ASP A 96 -8.87 8.68 -3.31
CA ASP A 96 -8.31 8.64 -4.67
C ASP A 96 -7.31 7.48 -4.79
N LEU A 97 -6.45 7.31 -3.78
CA LEU A 97 -5.50 6.20 -3.69
C LEU A 97 -6.21 4.83 -3.72
N SER A 98 -7.26 4.64 -2.91
CA SER A 98 -8.06 3.41 -2.94
C SER A 98 -8.68 3.15 -4.32
N ASN A 99 -9.23 4.20 -4.95
CA ASN A 99 -9.80 4.08 -6.29
C ASN A 99 -8.75 3.67 -7.33
N THR A 100 -7.55 4.22 -7.26
CA THR A 100 -6.46 3.87 -8.18
C THR A 100 -5.94 2.46 -7.92
N PHE A 101 -5.91 1.99 -6.67
CA PHE A 101 -5.62 0.57 -6.37
C PHE A 101 -6.64 -0.37 -7.02
N THR A 102 -7.94 -0.08 -6.96
CA THR A 102 -8.96 -0.89 -7.63
C THR A 102 -8.76 -0.93 -9.16
N LYS A 103 -8.41 0.20 -9.78
CA LYS A 103 -8.07 0.24 -11.21
C LYS A 103 -6.84 -0.60 -11.52
N LEU A 104 -5.81 -0.52 -10.67
CA LEU A 104 -4.58 -1.29 -10.81
C LEU A 104 -4.81 -2.79 -10.63
N GLU A 105 -5.68 -3.20 -9.72
CA GLU A 105 -6.09 -4.60 -9.55
C GLU A 105 -6.76 -5.12 -10.83
N LYS A 106 -7.70 -4.35 -11.39
CA LYS A 106 -8.34 -4.67 -12.67
C LYS A 106 -7.31 -4.79 -13.80
N LEU A 107 -6.39 -3.82 -13.92
CA LEU A 107 -5.31 -3.86 -14.90
C LEU A 107 -4.44 -5.11 -14.71
N THR A 108 -4.14 -5.48 -13.47
CA THR A 108 -3.34 -6.68 -13.14
C THR A 108 -4.02 -7.95 -13.65
N ILE A 109 -5.34 -8.07 -13.44
CA ILE A 109 -6.13 -9.21 -13.93
C ILE A 109 -6.03 -9.28 -15.45
N LEU A 110 -6.27 -8.16 -16.15
CA LEU A 110 -6.21 -8.12 -17.61
C LEU A 110 -4.81 -8.42 -18.15
N ALA A 111 -3.78 -7.82 -17.57
CA ALA A 111 -2.38 -7.97 -17.98
C ALA A 111 -1.86 -9.42 -17.85
N LYS A 112 -2.39 -10.19 -16.90
CA LYS A 112 -2.03 -11.59 -16.66
C LYS A 112 -2.77 -12.57 -17.57
N ARG A 113 -3.84 -12.16 -18.28
CA ARG A 113 -4.55 -13.03 -19.22
C ARG A 113 -3.63 -13.38 -20.39
N LYS A 114 -3.53 -14.68 -20.70
CA LYS A 114 -2.70 -15.22 -21.78
C LYS A 114 -3.50 -15.63 -23.02
N SER A 115 -4.81 -15.36 -23.04
CA SER A 115 -5.69 -15.76 -24.15
C SER A 115 -5.41 -14.92 -25.40
N LEU A 116 -5.24 -15.58 -26.55
CA LEU A 116 -5.03 -14.95 -27.84
C LEU A 116 -6.29 -14.26 -28.40
N PHE A 117 -7.47 -14.73 -28.00
CA PHE A 117 -8.75 -14.37 -28.64
C PHE A 117 -9.60 -13.39 -27.83
N ASP A 118 -9.24 -13.18 -26.57
CA ASP A 118 -9.97 -12.30 -25.65
C ASP A 118 -9.03 -11.32 -24.97
N ASP A 119 -8.05 -10.84 -25.74
CA ASP A 119 -7.12 -9.81 -25.28
C ASP A 119 -7.81 -8.44 -25.36
N LYS A 120 -8.01 -7.82 -24.19
CA LYS A 120 -8.67 -6.51 -24.06
C LYS A 120 -7.64 -5.38 -24.18
N ALA A 121 -6.94 -5.30 -25.30
CA ALA A 121 -5.82 -4.37 -25.50
C ALA A 121 -6.21 -2.89 -25.26
N VAL A 122 -7.36 -2.47 -25.80
CA VAL A 122 -7.87 -1.10 -25.63
C VAL A 122 -8.13 -0.78 -24.16
N GLU A 123 -8.81 -1.68 -23.43
CA GLU A 123 -9.10 -1.49 -22.01
C GLU A 123 -7.83 -1.44 -21.15
N ILE A 124 -6.82 -2.23 -21.50
CA ILE A 124 -5.49 -2.20 -20.86
C ILE A 124 -4.81 -0.84 -21.10
N GLU A 125 -4.86 -0.31 -22.32
CA GLU A 125 -4.28 0.99 -22.67
C GLU A 125 -4.99 2.14 -21.94
N GLU A 126 -6.33 2.13 -21.91
CA GLU A 126 -7.15 3.12 -21.19
C GLU A 126 -6.87 3.09 -19.68
N LEU A 127 -6.89 1.91 -19.06
CA LEU A 127 -6.58 1.77 -17.63
C LEU A 127 -5.14 2.21 -17.33
N THR A 128 -4.18 1.87 -18.20
CA THR A 128 -2.79 2.32 -18.08
C THR A 128 -2.69 3.85 -18.11
N TYR A 129 -3.42 4.50 -19.01
CA TYR A 129 -3.44 5.95 -19.13
C TYR A 129 -4.08 6.61 -17.90
N ILE A 130 -5.24 6.13 -17.46
CA ILE A 130 -5.95 6.64 -16.27
C ILE A 130 -5.09 6.48 -15.02
N ILE A 131 -4.45 5.32 -14.81
CA ILE A 131 -3.60 5.08 -13.64
C ILE A 131 -2.37 6.00 -13.64
N LYS A 132 -1.75 6.25 -14.81
CA LYS A 132 -0.66 7.23 -14.91
C LYS A 132 -1.11 8.63 -14.48
N GLN A 133 -2.28 9.08 -14.96
CA GLN A 133 -2.83 10.37 -14.58
C GLN A 133 -3.15 10.44 -13.09
N ASP A 134 -3.78 9.41 -12.54
CA ASP A 134 -4.11 9.30 -11.12
C ASP A 134 -2.86 9.38 -10.25
N ILE A 135 -1.79 8.62 -10.58
CA ILE A 135 -0.53 8.65 -9.83
C ILE A 135 0.09 10.06 -9.85
N ASN A 136 0.11 10.71 -11.01
CA ASN A 136 0.62 12.08 -11.13
C ASN A 136 -0.22 13.09 -10.32
N SER A 137 -1.54 12.94 -10.32
CA SER A 137 -2.46 13.75 -9.53
C SER A 137 -2.24 13.52 -8.03
N LEU A 138 -2.19 12.26 -7.58
CA LEU A 138 -1.92 11.88 -6.20
C LEU A 138 -0.58 12.43 -5.70
N ASN A 139 0.47 12.35 -6.51
CA ASN A 139 1.78 12.89 -6.18
C ASN A 139 1.72 14.41 -5.94
N GLN A 140 1.01 15.15 -6.81
CA GLN A 140 0.80 16.59 -6.65
C GLN A 140 -0.02 16.91 -5.40
N GLN A 141 -1.12 16.19 -5.14
CA GLN A 141 -1.95 16.40 -3.95
C GLN A 141 -1.17 16.12 -2.65
N ILE A 142 -0.32 15.09 -2.63
CA ILE A 142 0.54 14.79 -1.48
C ILE A 142 1.62 15.86 -1.30
N ALA A 143 2.22 16.38 -2.37
CA ALA A 143 3.18 17.48 -2.29
C ALA A 143 2.53 18.76 -1.73
N GLN A 144 1.30 19.07 -2.14
CA GLN A 144 0.51 20.17 -1.59
C GLN A 144 0.23 19.94 -0.09
N LEU A 145 -0.20 18.74 0.29
CA LEU A 145 -0.44 18.38 1.70
C LEU A 145 0.82 18.54 2.55
N GLN A 146 1.98 18.09 2.05
CA GLN A 146 3.27 18.26 2.71
C GLN A 146 3.63 19.74 2.88
N SER A 147 3.39 20.55 1.86
CA SER A 147 3.66 21.99 1.89
C SER A 147 2.78 22.71 2.92
N PHE A 148 1.50 22.31 3.01
CA PHE A 148 0.57 22.78 4.03
C PHE A 148 1.04 22.45 5.46
N VAL A 149 1.59 21.25 5.67
CA VAL A 149 2.15 20.84 6.97
C VAL A 149 3.43 21.61 7.32
N LYS A 150 4.30 21.90 6.33
CA LYS A 150 5.51 22.71 6.52
C LYS A 150 5.19 24.15 6.89
N ALA A 151 4.23 24.77 6.18
CA ALA A 151 3.80 26.15 6.44
C ALA A 151 3.28 26.36 7.88
N ARG A 152 2.71 25.32 8.50
CA ARG A 152 2.22 25.36 9.89
C ARG A 152 3.21 24.94 10.95
N GLY A 153 4.40 24.45 10.59
CA GLY A 153 5.37 23.90 11.54
C GLY A 153 5.83 24.89 12.63
N SER A 154 5.69 26.20 12.40
CA SER A 154 6.03 27.25 13.39
C SER A 154 4.92 27.56 14.40
N GLN A 155 3.65 27.26 14.07
CA GLN A 155 2.48 27.73 14.84
C GLN A 155 1.70 26.60 15.51
N SER A 156 2.12 25.34 15.32
CA SER A 156 1.36 24.16 15.75
C SER A 156 2.10 23.33 16.80
N GLY A 157 1.37 22.75 17.75
CA GLY A 157 1.95 21.92 18.82
C GLY A 157 2.67 20.69 18.28
N ARG A 158 3.79 20.28 18.93
CA ARG A 158 4.67 19.19 18.48
C ARG A 158 3.93 17.91 18.10
N HIS A 159 2.94 17.49 18.89
CA HIS A 159 2.18 16.28 18.64
C HIS A 159 1.36 16.33 17.34
N LEU A 160 0.73 17.47 17.04
CA LEU A 160 -0.07 17.63 15.82
C LEU A 160 0.82 17.62 14.57
N GLN A 161 2.00 18.22 14.68
CA GLN A 161 2.99 18.21 13.62
C GLN A 161 3.50 16.79 13.33
N THR A 162 3.84 16.02 14.38
CA THR A 162 4.25 14.61 14.23
C THR A 162 3.17 13.80 13.53
N HIS A 163 1.92 13.88 13.99
CA HIS A 163 0.81 13.17 13.36
C HIS A 163 0.65 13.52 11.88
N SER A 164 0.66 14.82 11.55
CA SER A 164 0.51 15.28 10.16
C SER A 164 1.63 14.78 9.26
N ASN A 165 2.88 14.79 9.74
CA ASN A 165 4.02 14.23 9.02
C ASN A 165 3.89 12.71 8.83
N THR A 166 3.48 11.96 9.87
CA THR A 166 3.27 10.51 9.77
C THR A 166 2.23 10.16 8.71
N VAL A 167 1.13 10.92 8.64
CA VAL A 167 0.10 10.73 7.61
C VAL A 167 0.67 10.97 6.21
N VAL A 168 1.41 12.06 6.00
CA VAL A 168 2.04 12.36 4.70
C VAL A 168 2.99 11.24 4.29
N VAL A 169 3.86 10.78 5.18
CA VAL A 169 4.80 9.68 4.92
C VAL A 169 4.05 8.39 4.59
N SER A 170 2.99 8.05 5.32
CA SER A 170 2.18 6.87 5.03
C SER A 170 1.54 6.93 3.64
N LEU A 171 1.01 8.09 3.23
CA LEU A 171 0.45 8.29 1.89
C LEU A 171 1.54 8.15 0.82
N GLN A 172 2.73 8.72 1.04
CA GLN A 172 3.88 8.59 0.14
C GLN A 172 4.30 7.13 -0.04
N SER A 173 4.45 6.38 1.06
CA SER A 173 4.79 4.96 1.00
C SER A 173 3.78 4.16 0.20
N LYS A 174 2.48 4.38 0.41
CA LYS A 174 1.44 3.68 -0.35
C LYS A 174 1.45 4.04 -1.84
N LEU A 175 1.67 5.32 -2.18
CA LEU A 175 1.77 5.76 -3.57
C LEU A 175 3.01 5.17 -4.26
N ALA A 176 4.13 5.09 -3.54
CA ALA A 176 5.35 4.47 -4.04
C ALA A 176 5.15 2.97 -4.32
N SER A 177 4.53 2.23 -3.39
CA SER A 177 4.14 0.84 -3.60
C SER A 177 3.25 0.67 -4.83
N MET A 178 2.17 1.46 -4.93
CA MET A 178 1.27 1.44 -6.09
C MET A 178 2.02 1.71 -7.41
N SER A 179 2.96 2.66 -7.42
CA SER A 179 3.76 2.99 -8.60
C SER A 179 4.69 1.85 -9.01
N ASN A 180 5.23 1.10 -8.05
CA ASN A 180 6.05 -0.07 -8.32
C ASN A 180 5.21 -1.23 -8.84
N ASP A 181 4.08 -1.52 -8.20
CA ASP A 181 3.13 -2.55 -8.66
C ASP A 181 2.65 -2.26 -10.09
N PHE A 182 2.34 -1.00 -10.39
CA PHE A 182 1.98 -0.57 -11.73
C PHE A 182 3.06 -0.87 -12.77
N LYS A 183 4.34 -0.59 -12.47
CA LYS A 183 5.46 -0.93 -13.36
C LYS A 183 5.55 -2.44 -13.59
N SER A 184 5.51 -3.23 -12.52
CA SER A 184 5.58 -4.69 -12.62
C SER A 184 4.43 -5.29 -13.44
N VAL A 185 3.23 -4.72 -13.33
CA VAL A 185 2.08 -5.14 -14.16
C VAL A 185 2.30 -4.86 -15.64
N LEU A 186 2.89 -3.71 -16.00
CA LEU A 186 3.23 -3.38 -17.39
C LEU A 186 4.35 -4.28 -17.95
N GLU A 187 5.32 -4.63 -17.12
CA GLU A 187 6.37 -5.61 -17.48
C GLU A 187 5.76 -6.98 -17.80
N VAL A 188 4.86 -7.47 -16.93
CA VAL A 188 4.12 -8.73 -17.16
C VAL A 188 3.32 -8.68 -18.46
N ARG A 189 2.64 -7.57 -18.75
CA ARG A 189 1.90 -7.41 -20.01
C ARG A 189 2.83 -7.46 -21.23
N THR A 190 3.97 -6.78 -21.16
CA THR A 190 4.97 -6.74 -22.23
C THR A 190 5.49 -8.14 -22.52
N GLU A 191 5.83 -8.89 -21.47
CA GLU A 191 6.30 -10.27 -21.60
C GLU A 191 5.22 -11.21 -22.15
N ASN A 192 3.96 -11.06 -21.72
CA ASN A 192 2.85 -11.83 -22.28
C ASN A 192 2.66 -11.58 -23.79
N LEU A 193 2.72 -10.32 -24.23
CA LEU A 193 2.63 -9.97 -25.66
C LEU A 193 3.77 -10.58 -26.48
N LYS A 194 4.99 -10.57 -25.92
CA LYS A 194 6.16 -11.19 -26.55
C LYS A 194 5.98 -12.71 -26.70
N GLN A 195 5.53 -13.39 -25.64
CA GLN A 195 5.25 -14.83 -25.68
C GLN A 195 4.13 -15.17 -26.67
N GLN A 196 3.09 -14.34 -26.72
CA GLN A 196 1.97 -14.50 -27.64
C GLN A 196 2.43 -14.36 -29.11
N ARG A 197 3.29 -13.37 -29.41
CA ARG A 197 3.89 -13.20 -30.74
C ARG A 197 4.77 -14.39 -31.12
N SER A 198 5.68 -14.81 -30.24
CA SER A 198 6.56 -15.98 -30.49
C SER A 198 5.75 -17.25 -30.77
N ARG A 199 4.71 -17.54 -29.99
CA ARG A 199 3.82 -18.68 -30.25
C ARG A 199 3.16 -18.56 -31.61
N ARG A 200 2.60 -17.40 -31.95
CA ARG A 200 1.98 -17.16 -33.25
C ARG A 200 2.96 -17.40 -34.39
N GLU A 201 4.19 -16.91 -34.28
CA GLU A 201 5.25 -17.11 -35.27
C GLU A 201 5.55 -18.60 -35.47
N HIS A 202 5.76 -19.36 -34.39
CA HIS A 202 6.03 -20.81 -34.46
C HIS A 202 4.90 -21.62 -35.11
N PHE A 203 3.63 -21.29 -34.85
CA PHE A 203 2.49 -21.97 -35.46
C PHE A 203 2.15 -21.46 -36.87
N SER A 204 2.54 -20.23 -37.21
CA SER A 204 2.31 -19.65 -38.55
C SER A 204 3.40 -19.99 -39.57
N GLN A 205 4.61 -20.35 -39.11
CA GLN A 205 5.73 -20.80 -39.96
C GLN A 205 5.77 -22.32 -40.16
N GLY A 206 4.93 -23.08 -39.44
CA GLY A 206 4.71 -24.49 -39.72
C GLY A 206 4.00 -24.63 -41.06
N GLN A 207 4.67 -25.25 -42.03
CA GLN A 207 4.17 -25.48 -43.38
C GLN A 207 2.69 -25.83 -43.39
N VAL A 208 1.88 -25.01 -44.05
CA VAL A 208 0.72 -25.54 -44.77
C VAL A 208 1.31 -26.37 -45.90
N SER A 209 1.79 -27.57 -45.57
CA SER A 209 2.04 -28.60 -46.56
C SER A 209 0.67 -28.88 -47.14
N SER A 210 0.37 -28.18 -48.24
CA SER A 210 -0.72 -28.51 -49.14
C SER A 210 -0.69 -30.02 -49.32
N LEU A 211 -1.60 -30.72 -48.64
CA LEU A 211 -1.89 -32.11 -48.91
C LEU A 211 -2.16 -32.17 -50.42
N PRO A 212 -1.35 -32.88 -51.22
CA PRO A 212 -1.70 -33.08 -52.61
C PRO A 212 -3.00 -33.90 -52.58
N LEU A 213 -4.10 -33.30 -53.05
CA LEU A 213 -5.30 -34.06 -53.37
C LEU A 213 -4.87 -35.09 -54.42
N HIS A 214 -4.70 -36.34 -53.98
CA HIS A 214 -4.40 -37.46 -54.85
C HIS A 214 -5.66 -37.78 -55.66
N HIS A 215 -5.77 -37.19 -56.85
CA HIS A 215 -6.75 -37.58 -57.86
C HIS A 215 -6.34 -38.94 -58.43
N ASN A 216 -6.97 -40.00 -57.92
CA ASN A 216 -6.72 -41.37 -58.32
C ASN A 216 -7.36 -41.64 -59.69
N SER A 217 -6.54 -41.67 -60.74
CA SER A 217 -6.93 -42.08 -62.09
C SER A 217 -6.85 -43.61 -62.20
N MET A 218 -7.98 -44.30 -62.11
CA MET A 218 -8.15 -45.68 -62.60
C MET A 218 -9.60 -45.91 -63.04
N GLY A 219 -9.82 -46.04 -64.34
CA GLY A 219 -11.14 -46.36 -64.90
C GLY A 219 -11.16 -46.39 -66.42
N ASN A 220 -10.52 -47.39 -67.01
CA ASN A 220 -10.76 -47.84 -68.38
C ASN A 220 -12.25 -47.84 -68.72
N TYR A 221 -12.65 -47.12 -69.77
CA TYR A 221 -13.72 -47.55 -70.67
C TYR A 221 -13.36 -47.19 -72.11
N VAL A 222 -13.01 -48.23 -72.85
CA VAL A 222 -12.96 -48.26 -74.31
C VAL A 222 -14.42 -48.28 -74.80
N HIS A 223 -14.83 -47.28 -75.57
CA HIS A 223 -16.04 -47.32 -76.42
C HIS A 223 -15.71 -46.49 -77.68
N ILE A 224 -15.29 -47.13 -78.79
CA ILE A 224 -16.12 -47.72 -79.85
C ILE A 224 -16.76 -46.62 -80.72
N PHE A 225 -16.13 -46.42 -81.89
CA PHE A 225 -16.60 -45.92 -83.20
C PHE A 225 -17.54 -44.71 -83.28
N TYR A 226 -17.17 -43.70 -84.10
CA TYR A 226 -17.92 -43.29 -85.30
C TYR A 226 -17.11 -42.23 -86.08
N THR A 227 -16.76 -42.56 -87.32
CA THR A 227 -16.34 -41.64 -88.41
C THR A 227 -17.53 -41.53 -89.41
N PRO A 228 -17.45 -40.77 -90.52
CA PRO A 228 -17.72 -39.34 -90.62
C PRO A 228 -18.77 -39.01 -91.72
N SER A 229 -19.10 -37.73 -91.89
CA SER A 229 -19.15 -37.03 -93.19
C SER A 229 -19.18 -35.52 -92.95
#